data_AF-A0A8T6BND9-F1
#
_entry.id   AF-A0A8T6BND9-F1
#
_cell.length_a   1.000
_cell.length_b   1.000
_cell.length_c   1.000
_cell.angle_alpha   90.00
_cell.angle_beta   90.00
_cell.angle_gamma   90.00
#
_symmetry.space_group_name_H-M   'P 1'
#
loop_
_entity.id
_entity.type
_entity.pdbx_description
1 polymer ?
#
loop_
_entity_poly.entity_id
_entity_poly.type
_entity_poly.pdbx_seq_one_letter_code
_entity_poly.pdbx_strand_id
1 'polypeptide(L)'
;KDDALNFGGQQQELWCEGGEVAFIKKMIEESKGFAKQVMWFTSLVSRGENLPPLYRALTDVGAVKVVKKEMAQGQKQSRFIAWTFMNDEQRRRFVNRQR
;
A
#
# COMPACT_ATOMS: atom_id res chain seq x y z
N LYS A 1 27.03 12.81 21.61
CA LYS A 1 26.67 13.32 20.26
C LYS A 1 25.31 12.72 19.99
N ASP A 2 24.26 13.45 20.30
CA ASP A 2 22.89 13.00 20.04
C ASP A 2 22.61 13.11 18.55
N ASP A 3 22.44 11.97 17.90
CA ASP A 3 21.93 11.87 16.53
C ASP A 3 20.44 12.24 16.56
N ALA A 4 20.17 13.54 16.64
CA ALA A 4 18.85 14.08 16.40
C ALA A 4 18.49 13.77 14.94
N LEU A 5 17.79 12.65 14.74
CA LEU A 5 17.22 12.30 13.46
C LEU A 5 16.32 13.47 13.02
N ASN A 6 16.52 13.96 11.80
CA ASN A 6 15.83 15.14 11.23
C ASN A 6 14.33 14.90 10.93
N PHE A 7 13.65 14.09 11.72
CA PHE A 7 12.25 13.72 11.55
C PHE A 7 11.43 14.26 12.73
N GLY A 8 10.61 15.28 12.47
CA GLY A 8 9.72 15.89 13.48
C GLY A 8 8.41 15.15 13.72
N GLY A 9 8.32 13.85 13.39
CA GLY A 9 7.12 13.04 13.56
C GLY A 9 6.97 12.45 14.96
N GLN A 10 5.76 12.06 15.34
CA GLN A 10 5.52 11.33 16.59
C GLN A 10 6.03 9.88 16.48
N GLN A 11 6.36 9.23 17.62
CA GLN A 11 6.97 7.89 17.62
C GLN A 11 6.18 6.88 16.77
N GLN A 12 4.84 6.88 16.85
CA GLN A 12 3.96 5.98 16.09
C GLN A 12 3.85 6.30 14.59
N GLU A 13 4.32 7.48 14.15
CA GLU A 13 4.42 7.86 12.74
C GLU A 13 5.77 7.46 12.13
N LEU A 14 6.79 7.33 12.98
CA LEU A 14 8.18 7.08 12.55
C LEU A 14 8.51 5.59 12.44
N TRP A 15 7.90 4.74 13.28
CA TRP A 15 8.18 3.32 13.28
C TRP A 15 6.99 2.48 13.72
N CYS A 16 6.98 1.24 13.24
CA CYS A 16 6.04 0.20 13.61
C CYS A 16 6.82 -1.09 13.87
N GLU A 17 6.30 -1.96 14.72
CA GLU A 17 6.90 -3.27 14.96
C GLU A 17 6.94 -4.08 13.64
N GLY A 18 8.09 -4.66 13.30
CA GLY A 18 8.31 -5.31 12.00
C GLY A 18 8.50 -4.37 10.80
N GLY A 19 8.48 -3.05 11.03
CA GLY A 19 8.73 -2.02 10.03
C GLY A 19 7.68 -1.93 8.92
N GLU A 20 8.01 -1.14 7.89
CA GLU A 20 7.11 -0.86 6.76
C GLU A 20 6.50 -2.13 6.13
N VAL A 21 7.30 -3.19 5.98
CA VAL A 21 6.82 -4.44 5.36
C VAL A 21 5.73 -5.08 6.20
N ALA A 22 5.91 -5.21 7.52
CA ALA A 22 4.91 -5.82 8.39
C ALA A 22 3.62 -4.99 8.42
N PHE A 23 3.76 -3.66 8.50
CA PHE A 23 2.63 -2.74 8.47
C PHE A 23 1.79 -2.86 7.20
N ILE A 24 2.45 -2.81 6.02
CA ILE A 24 1.73 -2.90 4.75
C ILE A 24 1.17 -4.32 4.54
N LYS A 25 1.85 -5.38 4.96
CA LYS A 25 1.30 -6.75 4.92
C LYS A 25 0.02 -6.86 5.72
N LYS A 26 0.00 -6.35 6.95
CA LYS A 26 -1.21 -6.32 7.78
C LYS A 26 -2.35 -5.57 7.08
N MET A 27 -2.05 -4.41 6.48
CA MET A 27 -3.03 -3.66 5.69
C MET A 27 -3.56 -4.46 4.49
N ILE A 28 -2.69 -5.21 3.80
CA ILE A 28 -3.10 -6.09 2.69
C ILE A 28 -4.04 -7.20 3.19
N GLU A 29 -3.73 -7.84 4.31
CA GLU A 29 -4.57 -8.89 4.92
C GLU A 29 -5.94 -8.35 5.34
N GLU A 30 -5.97 -7.23 6.07
CA GLU A 30 -7.20 -6.58 6.52
C GLU A 30 -8.06 -6.07 5.36
N SER A 31 -7.43 -5.62 4.26
CA SER A 31 -8.15 -5.10 3.08
C SER A 31 -9.13 -6.10 2.46
N LYS A 32 -8.87 -7.42 2.62
CA LYS A 32 -9.76 -8.47 2.13
C LYS A 32 -11.15 -8.40 2.76
N GLY A 33 -11.25 -8.00 4.03
CA GLY A 33 -12.53 -7.82 4.73
C GLY A 33 -13.39 -6.71 4.11
N PHE A 34 -12.76 -5.71 3.48
CA PHE A 34 -13.40 -4.54 2.89
C PHE A 34 -13.47 -4.61 1.35
N ALA A 35 -13.15 -5.77 0.76
CA ALA A 35 -13.00 -5.95 -0.69
C ALA A 35 -14.22 -5.53 -1.54
N LYS A 36 -15.44 -5.59 -0.97
CA LYS A 36 -16.68 -5.20 -1.66
C LYS A 36 -17.02 -3.72 -1.51
N GLN A 37 -16.44 -3.04 -0.52
CA GLN A 37 -16.75 -1.66 -0.16
C GLN A 37 -15.75 -0.66 -0.74
N VAL A 38 -14.50 -1.09 -0.93
CA VAL A 38 -13.40 -0.24 -1.37
C VAL A 38 -12.93 -0.71 -2.74
N MET A 39 -12.95 0.20 -3.72
CA MET A 39 -12.52 -0.11 -5.09
C MET A 39 -10.99 -0.24 -5.20
N TRP A 40 -10.23 0.62 -4.53
CA TRP A 40 -8.77 0.61 -4.55
C TRP A 40 -8.23 0.84 -3.14
N PHE A 41 -7.28 0.00 -2.76
CA PHE A 41 -6.43 0.21 -1.60
C PHE A 41 -5.06 0.66 -2.10
N THR A 42 -4.39 1.53 -1.35
CA THR A 42 -3.11 2.10 -1.78
C THR A 42 -2.18 2.26 -0.60
N SER A 43 -0.88 2.09 -0.83
CA SER A 43 0.15 2.43 0.16
C SER A 43 1.43 2.92 -0.52
N LEU A 44 2.10 3.86 0.13
CA LEU A 44 3.46 4.27 -0.24
C LEU A 44 4.45 3.18 0.18
N VAL A 45 5.51 3.02 -0.59
CA VAL A 45 6.60 2.09 -0.31
C VAL A 45 7.92 2.84 -0.42
N SER A 46 8.65 2.96 0.69
CA SER A 46 9.88 3.72 0.80
C SER A 46 11.01 3.07 0.01
N ARG A 47 11.22 1.75 0.15
CA ARG A 47 12.32 1.00 -0.47
C ARG A 47 11.83 -0.04 -1.47
N GLY A 48 12.51 -0.13 -2.62
CA GLY A 48 12.11 -1.05 -3.70
C GLY A 48 12.23 -2.52 -3.28
N GLU A 49 13.18 -2.81 -2.39
CA GLU A 49 13.41 -4.12 -1.78
C GLU A 49 12.23 -4.64 -0.96
N ASN A 50 11.33 -3.75 -0.54
CA ASN A 50 10.11 -4.14 0.17
C ASN A 50 9.03 -4.67 -0.77
N LEU A 51 9.14 -4.47 -2.09
CA LEU A 51 8.10 -4.90 -3.05
C LEU A 51 7.92 -6.42 -3.17
N PRO A 52 8.97 -7.26 -3.30
CA PRO A 52 8.80 -8.71 -3.43
C PRO A 52 7.96 -9.36 -2.34
N PRO A 53 8.18 -9.12 -1.02
CA PRO A 53 7.33 -9.70 0.01
C PRO A 53 5.90 -9.15 0.00
N LEU A 54 5.68 -7.90 -0.45
CA LEU A 54 4.34 -7.31 -0.55
C LEU A 54 3.55 -7.89 -1.74
N TYR A 55 4.19 -8.15 -2.88
CA TYR A 55 3.54 -8.82 -4.00
C TYR A 55 3.13 -10.26 -3.68
N ARG A 56 3.92 -10.97 -2.89
CA ARG A 56 3.53 -12.30 -2.37
C ARG A 56 2.27 -12.20 -1.52
N ALA A 57 2.25 -11.31 -0.52
CA ALA A 57 1.07 -11.08 0.31
C ALA A 57 -0.18 -10.69 -0.50
N LEU A 58 -0.03 -9.82 -1.50
CA LEU A 58 -1.13 -9.44 -2.41
C LEU A 58 -1.68 -10.62 -3.22
N THR A 59 -0.79 -11.52 -3.65
CA THR A 59 -1.17 -12.75 -4.35
C THR A 59 -1.92 -13.69 -3.40
N ASP A 60 -1.41 -13.87 -2.19
CA ASP A 60 -1.99 -14.76 -1.18
C ASP A 60 -3.40 -14.33 -0.75
N VAL A 61 -3.66 -13.02 -0.65
CA VAL A 61 -5.00 -12.51 -0.33
C VAL A 61 -5.96 -12.51 -1.52
N GLY A 62 -5.47 -12.80 -2.73
CA GLY A 62 -6.27 -12.86 -3.96
C GLY A 62 -6.58 -11.50 -4.58
N ALA A 63 -5.66 -10.53 -4.48
CA ALA A 63 -5.81 -9.26 -5.20
C ALA A 63 -5.83 -9.52 -6.72
N VAL A 64 -6.88 -9.05 -7.40
CA VAL A 64 -7.09 -9.35 -8.84
C VAL A 64 -6.30 -8.42 -9.75
N LYS A 65 -5.91 -7.25 -9.25
CA LYS A 65 -5.07 -6.32 -9.97
C LYS A 65 -4.20 -5.54 -8.98
N VAL A 66 -2.93 -5.45 -9.31
CA VAL A 66 -1.93 -4.68 -8.57
C VAL A 66 -1.24 -3.73 -9.54
N VAL A 67 -1.12 -2.47 -9.17
CA VAL A 67 -0.45 -1.42 -9.93
C VAL A 67 0.68 -0.88 -9.08
N LYS A 68 1.87 -0.76 -9.68
CA LYS A 68 2.98 -0.01 -9.12
C LYS A 68 3.14 1.29 -9.90
N LYS A 69 3.36 2.39 -9.19
CA LYS A 69 3.83 3.64 -9.80
C LYS A 69 5.03 4.19 -9.07
N GLU A 70 6.09 4.40 -9.83
CA GLU A 70 7.27 5.14 -9.38
C GLU A 70 6.91 6.63 -9.34
N MET A 71 7.43 7.33 -8.34
CA MET A 71 7.26 8.76 -8.12
C MET A 71 8.62 9.36 -7.77
N ALA A 72 9.04 10.36 -8.52
CA ALA A 72 10.30 11.07 -8.27
C ALA A 72 10.00 12.54 -7.99
N GLN A 73 10.50 13.06 -6.86
CA GLN A 73 10.50 14.49 -6.57
C GLN A 73 11.89 14.89 -6.08
N GLY A 74 12.62 15.61 -6.93
CA GLY A 74 14.04 15.92 -6.67
C GLY A 74 14.85 14.65 -6.45
N GLN A 75 15.59 14.57 -5.34
CA GLN A 75 16.40 13.41 -4.96
C GLN A 75 15.60 12.29 -4.29
N LYS A 76 14.32 12.51 -3.97
CA LYS A 76 13.49 11.51 -3.31
C LYS A 76 12.82 10.63 -4.36
N GLN A 77 13.31 9.41 -4.48
CA GLN A 77 12.61 8.34 -5.18
C GLN A 77 11.64 7.67 -4.21
N SER A 78 10.37 7.63 -4.59
CA SER A 78 9.32 6.92 -3.87
C SER A 78 8.49 6.12 -4.85
N ARG A 79 7.65 5.22 -4.35
CA ARG A 79 6.69 4.51 -5.16
C ARG A 79 5.45 4.24 -4.36
N PHE A 80 4.34 4.02 -5.04
CA PHE A 80 3.15 3.50 -4.39
C PHE A 80 2.68 2.25 -5.10
N ILE A 81 2.07 1.38 -4.32
CA ILE A 81 1.32 0.24 -4.80
C ILE A 81 -0.17 0.52 -4.60
N ALA A 82 -0.96 0.14 -5.59
CA ALA A 82 -2.41 0.15 -5.52
C ALA A 82 -2.92 -1.24 -5.87
N TRP A 83 -3.89 -1.75 -5.11
CA TRP A 83 -4.48 -3.05 -5.39
C TRP A 83 -5.99 -3.02 -5.24
N THR A 84 -6.63 -3.98 -5.90
CA THR A 84 -8.08 -4.13 -5.89
C THR A 84 -8.44 -5.61 -5.92
N PHE A 85 -9.58 -5.93 -5.31
CA PHE A 85 -10.24 -7.23 -5.40
C PHE A 85 -11.35 -7.25 -6.45
N MET A 86 -11.61 -6.11 -7.10
CA MET A 86 -12.64 -5.96 -8.12
C MET A 86 -12.03 -6.09 -9.51
N ASN A 87 -12.57 -7.01 -10.32
CA ASN A 87 -12.22 -7.11 -11.73
C ASN A 87 -12.73 -5.87 -12.52
N ASP A 88 -12.36 -5.78 -13.79
CA ASP A 88 -12.67 -4.60 -14.61
C ASP A 88 -14.18 -4.31 -14.72
N GLU A 89 -15.01 -5.36 -14.78
CA GLU A 89 -16.47 -5.21 -14.84
C GLU A 89 -17.04 -4.73 -13.50
N GLN A 90 -16.61 -5.33 -12.39
CA GLN A 90 -17.01 -4.95 -11.04
C GLN A 90 -16.66 -3.49 -10.75
N ARG A 91 -15.48 -3.02 -11.19
CA ARG A 91 -15.09 -1.61 -11.02
C ARG A 91 -15.97 -0.65 -11.84
N ARG A 92 -16.31 -1.00 -13.08
CA ARG A 92 -17.27 -0.19 -13.89
C ARG A 92 -18.61 -0.08 -13.19
N ARG A 93 -19.14 -1.19 -12.67
CA ARG A 93 -20.40 -1.20 -11.90
C ARG A 93 -20.29 -0.37 -10.63
N PHE A 94 -19.17 -0.46 -9.90
CA PHE A 94 -18.94 0.31 -8.67
C PHE A 94 -18.98 1.82 -8.91
N VAL A 95 -18.31 2.30 -9.96
CA VAL A 95 -18.31 3.72 -10.35
C VAL A 95 -19.72 4.20 -10.74
N ASN A 96 -20.48 3.36 -11.45
CA ASN A 96 -21.84 3.70 -11.88
C ASN A 96 -22.88 3.66 -10.75
N ARG A 97 -22.57 3.01 -9.62
CA ARG A 97 -23.47 2.88 -8.46
C ARG A 97 -23.53 4.15 -7.60
N GLN A 98 -22.60 5.08 -7.77
CA GLN A 98 -22.54 6.35 -7.04
C GLN A 98 -22.97 7.57 -7.88
N ARG A 99 -23.77 7.36 -8.93
CA ARG A 99 -24.48 8.43 -9.63
C ARG A 99 -25.97 8.36 -9.36
#